data_AF-A9ESA4-F1
#
_entry.id   AF-A9ESA4-F1
#
_cell.length_a   1.000
_cell.length_b   1.000
_cell.length_c   1.000
_cell.angle_alpha   90.00
_cell.angle_beta   90.00
_cell.angle_gamma   90.00
#
_symmetry.space_group_name_H-M   'P 1'
#
loop_
_entity.id
_entity.type
_entity.pdbx_description
1 polymer ?
#
loop_
_entity_poly.entity_id
_entity_poly.type
_entity_poly.pdbx_seq_one_letter_code
_entity_poly.pdbx_strand_id
1 'polypeptide(L)'
;MTRSSRRNPAGLGLRLAALLCVAIIAAPARLAGAAPRVYDAPAASRDGSADLPVPPPPPAYHTEDLGWIELAYHPSTRDRVRPLIARAGDLRAELGALLGRDVLAAPVKVRIADVPAELDDLVPGGLAGPVTAISFGALRLAVLSASPRLGAEAPDLEGAFRHALAHLALDEVTGGAVLPRWFHEGFAAHVAGDRGARRAQALSVAALRGSLLPLDELEANLTGAEDMAGSLPYAQAADVVRFLVEDERRQSFVRALAQVRGGVPLEAALGAAYVSTGREIELAWRANVARRYGFVPVLAGSLLAIGLLVSGRLAVQRLRSRRSPPPPAPRRRLRAASEVRHRPARPSTVQLVATLGARHRNEVDGDADVPKVEHNGQWHTLH
;
A
#
# COMPACT_ATOMS: atom_id res chain seq x y z
N MET A 1 -31.77 -78.98 49.56
CA MET A 1 -32.49 -79.33 48.31
C MET A 1 -33.29 -78.10 47.90
N THR A 2 -33.35 -77.61 46.66
CA THR A 2 -32.80 -78.08 45.37
C THR A 2 -32.77 -76.90 44.36
N ARG A 3 -31.85 -76.97 43.39
CA ARG A 3 -31.75 -76.27 42.07
C ARG A 3 -32.89 -75.28 41.71
N SER A 4 -32.62 -74.00 41.41
CA SER A 4 -31.95 -73.47 40.19
C SER A 4 -32.62 -73.86 38.86
N SER A 5 -33.32 -72.89 38.24
CA SER A 5 -33.75 -72.95 36.83
C SER A 5 -33.75 -71.55 36.17
N ARG A 6 -32.59 -71.21 35.60
CA ARG A 6 -32.35 -70.36 34.41
C ARG A 6 -33.36 -69.23 34.09
N ARG A 7 -32.93 -67.97 34.30
CA ARG A 7 -33.29 -66.86 33.42
C ARG A 7 -32.42 -66.93 32.16
N ASN A 8 -33.01 -66.80 30.97
CA ASN A 8 -32.28 -66.72 29.71
C ASN A 8 -32.19 -65.24 29.27
N PRO A 9 -31.03 -64.71 28.85
CA PRO A 9 -30.85 -63.27 28.62
C PRO A 9 -30.98 -62.90 27.13
N ALA A 10 -32.12 -62.33 26.74
CA ALA A 10 -32.25 -61.62 25.46
C ALA A 10 -33.39 -60.59 25.56
N GLY A 11 -33.11 -59.31 25.25
CA GLY A 11 -34.14 -58.26 25.14
C GLY A 11 -33.90 -56.97 25.94
N LEU A 12 -32.92 -56.90 26.84
CA LEU A 12 -32.66 -55.71 27.66
C LEU A 12 -31.60 -54.77 27.05
N GLY A 13 -31.64 -54.59 25.73
CA GLY A 13 -30.59 -53.92 24.96
C GLY A 13 -31.07 -53.15 23.73
N LEU A 14 -32.29 -52.61 23.72
CA LEU A 14 -32.75 -51.72 22.62
C LEU A 14 -33.88 -50.73 22.97
N ARG A 15 -34.07 -50.34 24.24
CA ARG A 15 -35.13 -49.36 24.63
C ARG A 15 -34.68 -48.31 25.67
N LEU A 16 -33.42 -47.87 25.60
CA LEU A 16 -32.92 -46.72 26.38
C LEU A 16 -32.14 -45.70 25.54
N ALA A 17 -32.38 -45.67 24.22
CA ALA A 17 -31.67 -44.81 23.25
C ALA A 17 -32.64 -44.04 22.32
N ALA A 18 -33.88 -43.79 22.76
CA ALA A 18 -34.93 -43.16 21.97
C ALA A 18 -35.79 -42.16 22.78
N LEU A 19 -35.14 -41.43 23.72
CA LEU A 19 -35.77 -40.38 24.54
C LEU A 19 -34.83 -39.17 24.71
N LEU A 20 -34.09 -38.82 23.65
CA LEU A 20 -33.24 -37.63 23.59
C LEU A 20 -33.28 -36.96 22.20
N CYS A 21 -34.48 -36.79 21.65
CA CYS A 21 -34.71 -36.05 20.41
C CYS A 21 -35.98 -35.20 20.53
N VAL A 22 -35.96 -34.04 19.86
CA VAL A 22 -37.08 -33.07 19.75
C VAL A 22 -37.43 -32.30 21.04
N ALA A 23 -36.45 -31.55 21.53
CA ALA A 23 -36.69 -30.30 22.27
C ALA A 23 -35.67 -29.22 21.87
N ILE A 24 -35.39 -29.10 20.56
CA ILE A 24 -34.78 -27.88 20.02
C ILE A 24 -35.85 -26.81 20.10
N ILE A 25 -35.84 -26.05 21.18
CA ILE A 25 -36.62 -24.82 21.29
C ILE A 25 -36.14 -23.91 20.18
N ALA A 26 -36.99 -23.70 19.18
CA ALA A 26 -36.82 -22.64 18.21
C ALA A 26 -36.93 -21.31 18.96
N ALA A 27 -35.82 -20.85 19.52
CA ALA A 27 -35.69 -19.47 19.94
C ALA A 27 -36.03 -18.62 18.72
N PRO A 28 -37.03 -17.73 18.78
CA PRO A 28 -37.27 -16.82 17.68
C PRO A 28 -35.98 -16.03 17.49
N ALA A 29 -35.39 -16.14 16.31
CA ALA A 29 -34.31 -15.26 15.92
C ALA A 29 -34.89 -13.84 16.00
N ARG A 30 -34.59 -13.13 17.10
CA ARG A 30 -34.81 -11.69 17.16
C ARG A 30 -34.04 -11.17 15.96
N LEU A 31 -34.75 -10.62 14.97
CA LEU A 31 -34.11 -9.70 14.04
C LEU A 31 -33.54 -8.60 14.92
N ALA A 32 -32.25 -8.68 15.20
CA ALA A 32 -31.51 -7.57 15.75
C ALA A 32 -31.64 -6.47 14.71
N GLY A 33 -32.37 -5.41 15.04
CA GLY A 33 -32.29 -4.17 14.28
C GLY A 33 -30.81 -3.81 14.23
N ALA A 34 -30.21 -3.90 13.04
CA ALA A 34 -28.78 -3.75 12.90
C ALA A 34 -28.40 -2.36 13.40
N ALA A 35 -27.43 -2.29 14.33
CA ALA A 35 -26.92 -1.01 14.77
C ALA A 35 -26.42 -0.23 13.54
N PRO A 36 -26.73 1.08 13.43
CA PRO A 36 -26.27 1.88 12.31
C PRO A 36 -24.74 1.84 12.24
N ARG A 37 -24.18 1.65 11.04
CA ARG A 37 -22.72 1.65 10.83
C ARG A 37 -22.17 3.04 11.24
N VAL A 38 -21.20 3.09 12.15
CA VAL A 38 -20.70 4.33 12.82
C VAL A 38 -19.34 4.80 12.25
N TYR A 39 -19.02 4.42 11.02
CA TYR A 39 -17.75 4.75 10.34
C TYR A 39 -18.00 5.55 9.06
N ASP A 40 -17.01 5.76 8.19
CA ASP A 40 -17.10 6.69 7.06
C ASP A 40 -18.08 6.24 5.94
N ALA A 41 -18.77 5.11 6.15
CA ALA A 41 -19.87 4.60 5.32
C ALA A 41 -21.10 4.08 6.12
N PRO A 42 -21.91 4.96 6.76
CA PRO A 42 -23.21 4.60 7.33
C PRO A 42 -24.13 3.86 6.34
N ALA A 43 -24.76 2.77 6.80
CA ALA A 43 -25.64 1.93 5.97
C ALA A 43 -26.86 2.71 5.45
N ALA A 44 -27.59 3.34 6.38
CA ALA A 44 -28.70 4.24 6.13
C ALA A 44 -29.01 5.03 7.40
N SER A 45 -28.72 6.33 7.41
CA SER A 45 -28.91 7.27 8.53
C SER A 45 -28.21 6.93 9.85
N ARG A 46 -28.16 7.92 10.74
CA ARG A 46 -27.67 7.81 12.11
C ARG A 46 -28.60 6.99 13.02
N ASP A 47 -29.85 6.80 12.61
CA ASP A 47 -30.95 6.23 13.42
C ASP A 47 -31.75 5.10 12.73
N GLY A 48 -31.28 4.57 11.59
CA GLY A 48 -31.90 3.45 10.86
C GLY A 48 -33.08 3.76 9.92
N SER A 49 -33.43 5.02 9.67
CA SER A 49 -34.43 5.42 8.66
C SER A 49 -33.77 5.79 7.32
N ALA A 50 -34.18 5.12 6.24
CA ALA A 50 -33.74 5.46 4.88
C ALA A 50 -34.38 6.76 4.33
N ASP A 51 -35.37 7.32 5.04
CA ASP A 51 -36.19 8.46 4.58
C ASP A 51 -35.56 9.85 4.90
N LEU A 52 -34.32 9.91 5.40
CA LEU A 52 -33.65 11.20 5.60
C LEU A 52 -33.44 11.90 4.24
N PRO A 53 -34.04 13.09 4.01
CA PRO A 53 -33.87 13.79 2.76
C PRO A 53 -32.41 14.24 2.60
N VAL A 54 -31.81 13.95 1.45
CA VAL A 54 -30.50 14.48 1.08
C VAL A 54 -30.59 16.01 1.01
N PRO A 55 -29.79 16.77 1.79
CA PRO A 55 -29.79 18.23 1.72
C PRO A 55 -29.55 18.72 0.28
N PRO A 56 -30.27 19.75 -0.18
CA PRO A 56 -29.94 20.40 -1.45
C PRO A 56 -28.54 21.02 -1.34
N PRO A 57 -27.76 21.06 -2.45
CA PRO A 57 -26.49 21.75 -2.43
C PRO A 57 -26.72 23.25 -2.16
N PRO A 58 -25.82 23.95 -1.44
CA PRO A 58 -25.94 25.38 -1.22
C PRO A 58 -26.05 26.15 -2.55
N PRO A 59 -26.86 27.21 -2.68
CA PRO A 59 -27.07 27.91 -3.95
C PRO A 59 -25.81 28.51 -4.60
N ALA A 60 -24.74 28.69 -3.82
CA ALA A 60 -23.45 29.16 -4.30
C ALA A 60 -22.57 28.04 -4.91
N TYR A 61 -22.92 26.76 -4.75
CA TYR A 61 -22.13 25.65 -5.26
C TYR A 61 -22.33 25.49 -6.77
N HIS A 62 -21.25 25.20 -7.48
CA HIS A 62 -21.32 24.80 -8.89
C HIS A 62 -21.78 23.34 -8.96
N THR A 63 -22.60 23.00 -9.96
CA THR A 63 -23.10 21.63 -10.15
C THR A 63 -22.76 21.14 -11.56
N GLU A 64 -22.24 19.92 -11.65
CA GLU A 64 -21.87 19.22 -12.88
C GLU A 64 -22.53 17.83 -12.87
N ASP A 65 -23.31 17.51 -13.90
CA ASP A 65 -24.04 16.23 -14.02
C ASP A 65 -23.46 15.41 -15.17
N LEU A 66 -22.98 14.20 -14.86
CA LEU A 66 -22.43 13.23 -15.81
C LEU A 66 -23.42 12.06 -16.08
N GLY A 67 -24.70 12.24 -15.75
CA GLY A 67 -25.81 11.31 -15.97
C GLY A 67 -25.90 10.17 -14.94
N TRP A 68 -24.76 9.73 -14.41
CA TRP A 68 -24.68 8.74 -13.32
C TRP A 68 -24.11 9.32 -12.02
N ILE A 69 -23.57 10.54 -12.07
CA ILE A 69 -23.01 11.25 -10.92
C ILE A 69 -23.27 12.74 -11.05
N GLU A 70 -23.87 13.31 -10.00
CA GLU A 70 -24.12 14.74 -9.83
C GLU A 70 -23.11 15.29 -8.81
N LEU A 71 -22.09 16.01 -9.27
CA LEU A 71 -21.10 16.65 -8.41
C LEU A 71 -21.51 18.10 -8.15
N ALA A 72 -21.79 18.44 -6.89
CA ALA A 72 -21.97 19.83 -6.47
C ALA A 72 -20.82 20.25 -5.53
N TYR A 73 -20.16 21.37 -5.83
CA TYR A 73 -18.91 21.74 -5.16
C TYR A 73 -18.77 23.25 -4.92
N HIS A 74 -18.10 23.61 -3.82
CA HIS A 74 -17.83 25.01 -3.48
C HIS A 74 -16.91 25.67 -4.54
N PRO A 75 -17.19 26.90 -5.04
CA PRO A 75 -16.50 27.47 -6.19
C PRO A 75 -14.97 27.56 -6.09
N SER A 76 -14.41 27.78 -4.91
CA SER A 76 -12.96 27.81 -4.67
C SER A 76 -12.26 26.48 -4.96
N THR A 77 -12.98 25.37 -4.92
CA THR A 77 -12.43 24.02 -5.11
C THR A 77 -12.34 23.60 -6.58
N ARG A 78 -12.89 24.40 -7.50
CA ARG A 78 -13.09 24.08 -8.92
C ARG A 78 -11.87 23.44 -9.61
N ASP A 79 -10.68 24.01 -9.42
CA ASP A 79 -9.48 23.54 -10.12
C ASP A 79 -9.00 22.17 -9.61
N ARG A 80 -9.38 21.79 -8.38
CA ARG A 80 -9.11 20.48 -7.77
C ARG A 80 -10.22 19.46 -8.05
N VAL A 81 -11.44 19.91 -8.30
CA VAL A 81 -12.59 19.03 -8.68
C VAL A 81 -12.57 18.70 -10.17
N ARG A 82 -12.11 19.60 -11.04
CA ARG A 82 -12.04 19.38 -12.51
C ARG A 82 -11.33 18.08 -12.93
N PRO A 83 -10.18 17.68 -12.35
CA PRO A 83 -9.56 16.37 -12.64
C PRO A 83 -10.44 15.17 -12.24
N LEU A 84 -11.22 15.28 -11.17
CA LEU A 84 -12.14 14.23 -10.73
C LEU A 84 -13.27 14.05 -11.74
N ILE A 85 -13.88 15.15 -12.19
CA ILE A 85 -14.93 15.15 -13.22
C ILE A 85 -14.41 14.43 -14.49
N ALA A 86 -13.20 14.78 -14.93
CA ALA A 86 -12.59 14.20 -16.13
C ALA A 86 -12.32 12.69 -16.02
N ARG A 87 -12.02 12.18 -14.81
CA ARG A 87 -11.64 10.77 -14.55
C ARG A 87 -12.73 9.94 -13.88
N ALA A 88 -13.90 10.52 -13.60
CA ALA A 88 -14.99 9.83 -12.92
C ALA A 88 -15.47 8.59 -13.70
N GLY A 89 -15.56 8.70 -15.03
CA GLY A 89 -15.94 7.58 -15.91
C GLY A 89 -14.95 6.42 -15.86
N ASP A 90 -13.64 6.72 -15.92
CA ASP A 90 -12.57 5.71 -15.82
C ASP A 90 -12.62 5.01 -14.46
N LEU A 91 -12.75 5.77 -13.37
CA LEU A 91 -12.88 5.23 -12.02
C LEU A 91 -14.11 4.32 -11.85
N ARG A 92 -15.25 4.67 -12.47
CA ARG A 92 -16.43 3.81 -12.49
C ARG A 92 -16.18 2.51 -13.26
N ALA A 93 -15.45 2.57 -14.38
CA ALA A 93 -15.07 1.39 -15.15
C ALA A 93 -14.06 0.51 -14.39
N GLU A 94 -13.06 1.10 -13.72
CA GLU A 94 -12.13 0.42 -12.81
C GLU A 94 -12.87 -0.34 -11.70
N LEU A 95 -13.80 0.34 -11.02
CA LEU A 95 -14.66 -0.25 -9.99
C LEU A 95 -15.51 -1.39 -10.53
N GLY A 96 -16.12 -1.23 -11.71
CA GLY A 96 -16.94 -2.28 -12.34
C GLY A 96 -16.12 -3.51 -12.74
N ALA A 97 -14.93 -3.30 -13.30
CA ALA A 97 -13.99 -4.38 -13.62
C ALA A 97 -13.46 -5.09 -12.35
N LEU A 98 -13.32 -4.39 -11.23
CA LEU A 98 -12.93 -4.96 -9.94
C LEU A 98 -14.06 -5.80 -9.31
N LEU A 99 -15.29 -5.27 -9.37
CA LEU A 99 -16.48 -5.87 -8.78
C LEU A 99 -17.20 -6.88 -9.70
N GLY A 100 -16.70 -7.08 -10.93
CA GLY A 100 -17.16 -8.09 -11.88
C GLY A 100 -18.50 -7.80 -12.53
N ARG A 101 -18.97 -6.55 -12.51
CA ARG A 101 -20.26 -6.08 -13.05
C ARG A 101 -20.27 -4.56 -13.15
N ASP A 102 -21.18 -4.00 -13.93
CA ASP A 102 -21.45 -2.57 -13.87
C ASP A 102 -21.93 -2.15 -12.47
N VAL A 103 -21.45 -0.99 -12.04
CA VAL A 103 -21.71 -0.38 -10.72
C VAL A 103 -22.03 1.10 -10.84
N LEU A 104 -22.54 1.69 -9.75
CA LEU A 104 -23.03 3.06 -9.70
C LEU A 104 -24.07 3.29 -10.81
N ALA A 105 -24.95 2.30 -10.97
CA ALA A 105 -25.85 2.18 -12.12
C ALA A 105 -27.03 3.15 -12.06
N ALA A 106 -27.54 3.43 -10.86
CA ALA A 106 -28.46 4.54 -10.63
C ALA A 106 -27.69 5.75 -10.03
N PRO A 107 -28.13 6.99 -10.30
CA PRO A 107 -27.31 8.17 -10.03
C PRO A 107 -26.84 8.30 -8.57
N VAL A 108 -25.60 8.75 -8.40
CA VAL A 108 -25.03 9.11 -7.09
C VAL A 108 -24.83 10.62 -7.01
N LYS A 109 -24.89 11.17 -5.80
CA LYS A 109 -24.64 12.59 -5.51
C LYS A 109 -23.31 12.72 -4.79
N VAL A 110 -22.48 13.64 -5.23
CA VAL A 110 -21.26 14.03 -4.53
C VAL A 110 -21.35 15.50 -4.15
N ARG A 111 -20.95 15.80 -2.92
CA ARG A 111 -20.88 17.15 -2.35
C ARG A 111 -19.44 17.43 -1.94
N ILE A 112 -18.86 18.53 -2.42
CA ILE A 112 -17.46 18.89 -2.13
C ILE A 112 -17.41 20.28 -1.51
N ALA A 113 -17.24 20.32 -0.20
CA ALA A 113 -16.98 21.54 0.57
C ALA A 113 -15.57 22.08 0.30
N ASP A 114 -15.34 23.37 0.57
CA ASP A 114 -13.95 23.86 0.67
C ASP A 114 -13.31 23.31 1.94
N VAL A 115 -13.92 23.55 3.10
CA VAL A 115 -13.35 23.16 4.40
C VAL A 115 -14.19 22.12 5.16
N PRO A 116 -13.60 21.34 6.09
CA PRO A 116 -14.34 20.32 6.85
C PRO A 116 -15.49 20.86 7.70
N ALA A 117 -15.50 22.16 8.00
CA ALA A 117 -16.54 22.82 8.79
C ALA A 117 -17.89 22.95 8.04
N GLU A 118 -17.88 23.00 6.70
CA GLU A 118 -19.12 23.03 5.89
C GLU A 118 -19.78 21.65 5.77
N LEU A 119 -19.12 20.57 6.17
CA LEU A 119 -19.63 19.21 5.97
C LEU A 119 -20.90 18.91 6.77
N ASP A 120 -21.11 19.58 7.91
CA ASP A 120 -22.27 19.35 8.78
C ASP A 120 -23.59 19.73 8.08
N ASP A 121 -23.59 20.88 7.38
CA ASP A 121 -24.73 21.37 6.60
C ASP A 121 -25.05 20.51 5.35
N LEU A 122 -24.06 19.76 4.87
CA LEU A 122 -24.16 18.89 3.70
C LEU A 122 -24.56 17.44 4.07
N VAL A 123 -24.56 17.09 5.36
CA VAL A 123 -24.74 15.72 5.84
C VAL A 123 -26.13 15.50 6.46
N PRO A 124 -26.89 14.49 6.00
CA PRO A 124 -28.17 14.11 6.62
C PRO A 124 -28.01 13.75 8.10
N GLY A 125 -28.62 14.53 8.99
CA GLY A 125 -28.59 14.30 10.45
C GLY A 125 -27.31 14.77 11.16
N GLY A 126 -26.46 15.56 10.47
CA GLY A 126 -25.22 16.11 11.02
C GLY A 126 -24.15 15.05 11.37
N LEU A 127 -22.96 15.52 11.70
CA LEU A 127 -21.78 14.72 11.94
C LEU A 127 -21.67 14.23 13.39
N ALA A 128 -21.02 13.08 13.58
CA ALA A 128 -20.78 12.48 14.89
C ALA A 128 -19.40 12.82 15.48
N GLY A 129 -18.62 13.61 14.76
CA GLY A 129 -17.24 13.98 15.06
C GLY A 129 -16.59 14.59 13.81
N PRO A 130 -15.32 14.99 13.89
CA PRO A 130 -14.63 15.55 12.74
C PRO A 130 -14.38 14.45 11.71
N VAL A 131 -14.89 14.65 10.49
CA VAL A 131 -14.61 13.81 9.30
C VAL A 131 -14.00 14.67 8.18
N THR A 132 -13.52 14.02 7.13
CA THR A 132 -13.03 14.68 5.90
C THR A 132 -13.69 14.14 4.63
N ALA A 133 -14.27 12.95 4.73
CA ALA A 133 -15.10 12.29 3.74
C ALA A 133 -16.15 11.45 4.50
N ILE A 134 -17.35 11.30 3.96
CA ILE A 134 -18.36 10.37 4.46
C ILE A 134 -19.30 9.95 3.31
N SER A 135 -19.74 8.69 3.31
CA SER A 135 -20.57 8.09 2.26
C SER A 135 -21.84 7.47 2.84
N PHE A 136 -22.98 7.64 2.19
CA PHE A 136 -24.27 7.11 2.62
C PHE A 136 -24.80 6.18 1.52
N GLY A 137 -24.58 4.87 1.67
CA GLY A 137 -24.92 3.87 0.65
C GLY A 137 -26.38 3.94 0.22
N ALA A 138 -27.32 3.91 1.18
CA ALA A 138 -28.76 4.00 0.88
C ALA A 138 -29.20 5.33 0.26
N LEU A 139 -28.55 6.44 0.62
CA LEU A 139 -28.86 7.78 0.07
C LEU A 139 -28.09 8.09 -1.22
N ARG A 140 -27.19 7.18 -1.65
CA ARG A 140 -26.33 7.32 -2.82
C ARG A 140 -25.51 8.62 -2.79
N LEU A 141 -25.13 9.07 -1.60
CA LEU A 141 -24.52 10.37 -1.33
C LEU A 141 -23.09 10.20 -0.82
N ALA A 142 -22.13 10.94 -1.37
CA ALA A 142 -20.83 11.17 -0.75
C ALA A 142 -20.64 12.66 -0.44
N VAL A 143 -20.04 12.98 0.71
CA VAL A 143 -19.71 14.35 1.12
C VAL A 143 -18.22 14.39 1.45
N LEU A 144 -17.49 15.32 0.84
CA LEU A 144 -16.02 15.43 0.88
C LEU A 144 -15.60 16.86 1.22
N SER A 145 -14.49 17.02 1.91
CA SER A 145 -13.79 18.30 2.06
C SER A 145 -12.61 18.37 1.09
N ALA A 146 -12.49 19.46 0.34
CA ALA A 146 -11.30 19.71 -0.46
C ALA A 146 -10.09 20.00 0.43
N SER A 147 -10.23 20.81 1.47
CA SER A 147 -9.13 21.26 2.33
C SER A 147 -8.91 20.31 3.53
N PRO A 148 -7.67 20.24 4.07
CA PRO A 148 -7.38 19.39 5.23
C PRO A 148 -8.09 19.92 6.48
N ARG A 149 -8.12 19.10 7.53
CA ARG A 149 -8.31 19.64 8.88
C ARG A 149 -7.09 20.48 9.27
N LEU A 150 -7.31 21.48 10.12
CA LEU A 150 -6.21 22.28 10.65
C LEU A 150 -5.16 21.37 11.33
N GLY A 151 -3.89 21.49 10.94
CA GLY A 151 -2.80 20.64 11.45
C GLY A 151 -2.66 19.27 10.79
N ALA A 152 -3.52 18.89 9.85
CA ALA A 152 -3.36 17.69 9.03
C ALA A 152 -2.62 17.99 7.71
N GLU A 153 -1.95 16.98 7.16
CA GLU A 153 -1.38 17.01 5.81
C GLU A 153 -2.49 17.24 4.77
N ALA A 154 -2.21 18.01 3.71
CA ALA A 154 -3.19 18.32 2.66
C ALA A 154 -3.84 17.04 2.11
N PRO A 155 -5.17 16.98 1.97
CA PRO A 155 -5.85 15.73 1.69
C PRO A 155 -5.70 15.45 0.21
N ASP A 156 -5.44 14.19 -0.09
CA ASP A 156 -5.61 13.67 -1.43
C ASP A 156 -7.11 13.63 -1.73
N LEU A 157 -7.61 14.70 -2.38
CA LEU A 157 -9.02 14.80 -2.75
C LEU A 157 -9.38 13.76 -3.83
N GLU A 158 -8.41 13.31 -4.65
CA GLU A 158 -8.63 12.18 -5.56
C GLU A 158 -8.73 10.88 -4.77
N GLY A 159 -7.83 10.63 -3.83
CA GLY A 159 -7.90 9.50 -2.89
C GLY A 159 -9.23 9.44 -2.15
N ALA A 160 -9.65 10.55 -1.52
CA ALA A 160 -10.93 10.65 -0.83
C ALA A 160 -12.16 10.43 -1.74
N PHE A 161 -12.12 10.93 -2.98
CA PHE A 161 -13.17 10.68 -3.98
C PHE A 161 -13.23 9.22 -4.41
N ARG A 162 -12.07 8.58 -4.64
CA ARG A 162 -11.96 7.14 -4.94
C ARG A 162 -12.45 6.28 -3.77
N HIS A 163 -12.08 6.63 -2.54
CA HIS A 163 -12.52 5.97 -1.30
C HIS A 163 -14.04 6.02 -1.14
N ALA A 164 -14.64 7.21 -1.31
CA ALA A 164 -16.08 7.40 -1.20
C ALA A 164 -16.87 6.66 -2.31
N LEU A 165 -16.44 6.74 -3.58
CA LEU A 165 -17.10 5.98 -4.65
C LEU A 165 -16.92 4.46 -4.49
N ALA A 166 -15.82 3.99 -3.90
CA ALA A 166 -15.66 2.58 -3.57
C ALA A 166 -16.64 2.11 -2.49
N HIS A 167 -16.92 2.90 -1.45
CA HIS A 167 -17.98 2.61 -0.49
C HIS A 167 -19.35 2.49 -1.17
N LEU A 168 -19.74 3.47 -1.99
CA LEU A 168 -21.03 3.46 -2.69
C LEU A 168 -21.16 2.28 -3.67
N ALA A 169 -20.08 1.94 -4.39
CA ALA A 169 -20.08 0.80 -5.32
C ALA A 169 -20.17 -0.54 -4.59
N LEU A 170 -19.47 -0.69 -3.46
CA LEU A 170 -19.54 -1.90 -2.64
C LEU A 170 -20.94 -2.10 -2.03
N ASP A 171 -21.55 -1.03 -1.52
CA ASP A 171 -22.92 -1.07 -0.99
C ASP A 171 -23.94 -1.36 -2.10
N GLU A 172 -23.79 -0.81 -3.31
CA GLU A 172 -24.66 -1.14 -4.45
C GLU A 172 -24.57 -2.64 -4.82
N VAL A 173 -23.36 -3.18 -4.95
CA VAL A 173 -23.13 -4.58 -5.34
C VAL A 173 -23.63 -5.55 -4.28
N THR A 174 -23.38 -5.28 -3.00
CA THR A 174 -23.85 -6.09 -1.88
C THR A 174 -25.31 -5.84 -1.50
N GLY A 175 -25.98 -4.85 -2.12
CA GLY A 175 -27.38 -4.53 -1.84
C GLY A 175 -27.60 -3.91 -0.46
N GLY A 176 -26.60 -3.21 0.08
CA GLY A 176 -26.63 -2.60 1.41
C GLY A 176 -26.40 -3.58 2.58
N ALA A 177 -26.00 -4.82 2.31
CA ALA A 177 -25.73 -5.82 3.34
C ALA A 177 -24.76 -5.30 4.41
N VAL A 178 -24.99 -5.65 5.68
CA VAL A 178 -24.12 -5.21 6.79
C VAL A 178 -22.80 -5.97 6.72
N LEU A 179 -21.73 -5.24 6.43
CA LEU A 179 -20.36 -5.76 6.33
C LEU A 179 -19.56 -5.38 7.57
N PRO A 180 -18.59 -6.21 8.01
CA PRO A 180 -17.57 -5.80 8.96
C PRO A 180 -16.82 -4.54 8.49
N ARG A 181 -16.51 -3.64 9.42
CA ARG A 181 -15.81 -2.39 9.15
C ARG A 181 -14.46 -2.64 8.48
N TRP A 182 -13.71 -3.66 8.89
CA TRP A 182 -12.43 -4.00 8.27
C TRP A 182 -12.54 -4.25 6.76
N PHE A 183 -13.62 -4.88 6.32
CA PHE A 183 -13.80 -5.21 4.92
C PHE A 183 -14.25 -3.99 4.11
N HIS A 184 -15.17 -3.19 4.68
CA HIS A 184 -15.72 -2.00 4.04
C HIS A 184 -14.66 -0.89 3.88
N GLU A 185 -13.95 -0.58 4.97
CA GLU A 185 -12.83 0.36 4.98
C GLU A 185 -11.62 -0.16 4.19
N GLY A 186 -11.31 -1.46 4.32
CA GLY A 186 -10.22 -2.09 3.58
C GLY A 186 -10.43 -2.04 2.07
N PHE A 187 -11.66 -2.24 1.60
CA PHE A 187 -11.99 -2.12 0.17
C PHE A 187 -11.82 -0.69 -0.33
N ALA A 188 -12.39 0.29 0.38
CA ALA A 188 -12.31 1.69 0.00
C ALA A 188 -10.85 2.20 0.00
N ALA A 189 -10.12 1.91 1.07
CA ALA A 189 -8.70 2.27 1.20
C ALA A 189 -7.81 1.57 0.15
N HIS A 190 -8.17 0.34 -0.26
CA HIS A 190 -7.48 -0.36 -1.35
C HIS A 190 -7.71 0.35 -2.70
N VAL A 191 -8.97 0.61 -3.08
CA VAL A 191 -9.33 1.27 -4.35
C VAL A 191 -8.78 2.70 -4.45
N ALA A 192 -8.77 3.42 -3.33
CA ALA A 192 -8.23 4.77 -3.25
C ALA A 192 -6.72 4.85 -3.50
N GLY A 193 -5.97 3.79 -3.14
CA GLY A 193 -4.50 3.80 -3.18
C GLY A 193 -3.85 4.60 -2.04
N ASP A 194 -4.65 5.26 -1.20
CA ASP A 194 -4.30 6.19 -0.12
C ASP A 194 -3.02 5.84 0.64
N ARG A 195 -2.04 6.74 0.58
CA ARG A 195 -0.75 6.64 1.30
C ARG A 195 -0.10 5.25 1.17
N GLY A 196 -0.25 4.58 0.01
CA GLY A 196 0.15 3.19 -0.20
C GLY A 196 1.58 2.85 0.24
N ALA A 197 2.52 3.80 0.10
CA ALA A 197 3.89 3.68 0.62
C ALA A 197 3.96 3.61 2.16
N ARG A 198 3.21 4.44 2.90
CA ARG A 198 3.16 4.39 4.37
C ARG A 198 2.51 3.10 4.86
N ARG A 199 1.42 2.64 4.21
CA ARG A 199 0.79 1.35 4.51
C ARG A 199 1.75 0.18 4.26
N ALA A 200 2.44 0.17 3.12
CA ALA A 200 3.45 -0.84 2.80
C ALA A 200 4.62 -0.84 3.79
N GLN A 201 5.06 0.33 4.27
CA GLN A 201 6.05 0.46 5.33
C GLN A 201 5.54 -0.12 6.66
N ALA A 202 4.33 0.23 7.09
CA ALA A 202 3.72 -0.28 8.32
C ALA A 202 3.57 -1.81 8.28
N LEU A 203 3.06 -2.36 7.19
CA LEU A 203 2.93 -3.81 6.95
C LEU A 203 4.29 -4.52 6.94
N SER A 204 5.29 -3.94 6.26
CA SER A 204 6.65 -4.48 6.24
C SER A 204 7.24 -4.52 7.65
N VAL A 205 7.19 -3.43 8.42
CA VAL A 205 7.69 -3.38 9.79
C VAL A 205 6.96 -4.37 10.71
N ALA A 206 5.63 -4.49 10.58
CA ALA A 206 4.84 -5.42 11.37
C ALA A 206 5.12 -6.89 11.01
N ALA A 207 5.25 -7.21 9.72
CA ALA A 207 5.61 -8.54 9.25
C ALA A 207 6.99 -8.97 9.78
N LEU A 208 7.98 -8.07 9.75
CA LEU A 208 9.33 -8.33 10.26
C LEU A 208 9.41 -8.48 11.78
N ARG A 209 8.49 -7.86 12.52
CA ARG A 209 8.36 -7.99 13.98
C ARG A 209 7.47 -9.15 14.41
N GLY A 210 6.83 -9.86 13.46
CA GLY A 210 5.80 -10.86 13.77
C GLY A 210 4.54 -10.28 14.40
N SER A 211 4.33 -8.96 14.31
CA SER A 211 3.26 -8.22 15.00
C SER A 211 2.07 -7.88 14.09
N LEU A 212 1.80 -8.70 13.08
CA LEU A 212 0.58 -8.60 12.26
C LEU A 212 -0.61 -9.19 13.04
N LEU A 213 -1.65 -8.38 13.22
CA LEU A 213 -2.89 -8.76 13.90
C LEU A 213 -3.55 -9.98 13.22
N PRO A 214 -4.08 -10.94 14.00
CA PRO A 214 -5.04 -11.94 13.52
C PRO A 214 -6.25 -11.32 12.79
N LEU A 215 -6.88 -12.04 11.86
CA LEU A 215 -8.04 -11.51 11.13
C LEU A 215 -9.32 -11.42 11.98
N ASP A 216 -9.47 -12.29 12.97
CA ASP A 216 -10.55 -12.25 13.97
C ASP A 216 -10.39 -11.08 14.95
N GLU A 217 -9.16 -10.69 15.28
CA GLU A 217 -8.87 -9.48 16.07
C GLU A 217 -8.99 -8.16 15.26
N LEU A 218 -9.01 -8.23 13.92
CA LEU A 218 -8.90 -7.05 13.06
C LEU A 218 -10.05 -6.04 13.25
N GLU A 219 -11.30 -6.53 13.35
CA GLU A 219 -12.48 -5.68 13.54
C GLU A 219 -12.41 -4.90 14.87
N ALA A 220 -12.00 -5.56 15.96
CA ALA A 220 -11.91 -4.97 17.28
C ALA A 220 -10.77 -3.94 17.42
N ASN A 221 -9.73 -4.04 16.60
CA ASN A 221 -8.58 -3.14 16.62
C ASN A 221 -8.77 -1.87 15.77
N LEU A 222 -9.84 -1.76 14.98
CA LEU A 222 -10.17 -0.53 14.24
C LEU A 222 -10.71 0.53 15.21
N THR A 223 -9.82 1.37 15.72
CA THR A 223 -10.14 2.40 16.72
C THR A 223 -9.97 3.81 16.16
N GLY A 224 -10.90 4.71 16.52
CA GLY A 224 -10.91 6.11 16.09
C GLY A 224 -11.18 6.32 14.58
N ALA A 225 -11.22 7.59 14.17
CA ALA A 225 -11.27 8.04 12.78
C ALA A 225 -10.04 8.90 12.38
N GLU A 226 -9.10 9.11 13.30
CA GLU A 226 -8.16 10.23 13.26
C GLU A 226 -6.81 9.92 12.59
N ASP A 227 -6.42 8.66 12.45
CA ASP A 227 -5.20 8.25 11.71
C ASP A 227 -5.38 6.97 10.86
N MET A 228 -6.45 6.96 10.05
CA MET A 228 -6.83 5.79 9.23
C MET A 228 -5.72 5.37 8.26
N ALA A 229 -5.10 6.30 7.55
CA ALA A 229 -4.07 5.98 6.56
C ALA A 229 -2.64 5.85 7.14
N GLY A 230 -2.48 5.89 8.47
CA GLY A 230 -1.23 5.59 9.19
C GLY A 230 -1.29 4.33 10.07
N SER A 231 -2.47 4.00 10.62
CA SER A 231 -2.63 2.89 11.57
C SER A 231 -2.47 1.49 10.95
N LEU A 232 -1.86 0.57 11.73
CA LEU A 232 -1.64 -0.82 11.32
C LEU A 232 -2.95 -1.60 11.02
N PRO A 233 -4.04 -1.48 11.81
CA PRO A 233 -5.30 -2.19 11.51
C PRO A 233 -5.87 -1.83 10.14
N TYR A 234 -5.89 -0.54 9.79
CA TYR A 234 -6.34 -0.08 8.47
C TYR A 234 -5.39 -0.50 7.34
N ALA A 235 -4.07 -0.46 7.57
CA ALA A 235 -3.10 -0.98 6.61
C ALA A 235 -3.28 -2.49 6.36
N GLN A 236 -3.57 -3.28 7.39
CA GLN A 236 -3.90 -4.71 7.27
C GLN A 236 -5.22 -4.93 6.54
N ALA A 237 -6.28 -4.22 6.93
CA ALA A 237 -7.59 -4.28 6.26
C ALA A 237 -7.49 -4.06 4.75
N ALA A 238 -6.82 -2.99 4.33
CA ALA A 238 -6.61 -2.69 2.91
C ALA A 238 -5.77 -3.77 2.19
N ASP A 239 -4.80 -4.37 2.86
CA ASP A 239 -3.93 -5.38 2.27
C ASP A 239 -4.56 -6.77 2.19
N VAL A 240 -5.43 -7.12 3.15
CA VAL A 240 -6.26 -8.33 3.10
C VAL A 240 -7.24 -8.23 1.94
N VAL A 241 -7.95 -7.10 1.79
CA VAL A 241 -8.85 -6.90 0.65
C VAL A 241 -8.09 -6.92 -0.67
N ARG A 242 -6.93 -6.24 -0.78
CA ARG A 242 -6.03 -6.35 -1.93
C ARG A 242 -5.70 -7.81 -2.27
N PHE A 243 -5.34 -8.63 -1.27
CA PHE A 243 -5.02 -10.05 -1.48
C PHE A 243 -6.22 -10.90 -1.96
N LEU A 244 -7.43 -10.54 -1.53
CA LEU A 244 -8.69 -11.16 -1.98
C LEU A 244 -9.02 -10.77 -3.44
N VAL A 245 -8.81 -9.51 -3.84
CA VAL A 245 -9.17 -9.01 -5.18
C VAL A 245 -8.07 -9.15 -6.25
N GLU A 246 -6.87 -9.64 -5.90
CA GLU A 246 -5.81 -10.02 -6.86
C GLU A 246 -6.39 -10.85 -8.03
N ASP A 247 -5.91 -10.62 -9.26
CA ASP A 247 -6.55 -11.10 -10.50
C ASP A 247 -6.85 -12.61 -10.51
N GLU A 248 -5.93 -13.42 -10.00
CA GLU A 248 -6.06 -14.87 -9.84
C GLU A 248 -7.28 -15.29 -8.98
N ARG A 249 -7.72 -14.42 -8.07
CA ARG A 249 -8.77 -14.66 -7.06
C ARG A 249 -10.00 -13.77 -7.23
N ARG A 250 -9.96 -12.79 -8.15
CA ARG A 250 -11.06 -11.86 -8.44
C ARG A 250 -12.41 -12.56 -8.67
N GLN A 251 -12.44 -13.68 -9.38
CA GLN A 251 -13.70 -14.45 -9.58
C GLN A 251 -14.28 -14.98 -8.26
N SER A 252 -13.44 -15.41 -7.31
CA SER A 252 -13.87 -15.83 -5.97
C SER A 252 -14.38 -14.64 -5.16
N PHE A 253 -13.74 -13.47 -5.26
CA PHE A 253 -14.24 -12.23 -4.66
C PHE A 253 -15.65 -11.86 -5.16
N VAL A 254 -15.85 -11.84 -6.47
CA VAL A 254 -17.15 -11.52 -7.10
C VAL A 254 -18.23 -12.53 -6.68
N ARG A 255 -17.90 -13.83 -6.62
CA ARG A 255 -18.82 -14.86 -6.10
C ARG A 255 -19.17 -14.65 -4.62
N ALA A 256 -18.21 -14.26 -3.78
CA ALA A 256 -18.48 -13.95 -2.37
C ALA A 256 -19.44 -12.76 -2.24
N LEU A 257 -19.21 -11.66 -2.97
CA LEU A 257 -20.10 -10.49 -2.95
C LEU A 257 -21.52 -10.82 -3.45
N ALA A 258 -21.65 -11.71 -4.45
CA ALA A 258 -22.95 -12.19 -4.91
C ALA A 258 -23.70 -13.01 -3.83
N GLN A 259 -23.00 -13.83 -3.05
CA GLN A 259 -23.59 -14.53 -1.91
C GLN A 259 -23.97 -13.58 -0.77
N VAL A 260 -23.12 -12.58 -0.47
CA VAL A 260 -23.44 -11.52 0.50
C VAL A 260 -24.71 -10.76 0.11
N ARG A 261 -24.86 -10.41 -1.17
CA ARG A 261 -26.10 -9.83 -1.70
C ARG A 261 -27.32 -10.72 -1.50
N GLY A 262 -27.13 -12.05 -1.53
CA GLY A 262 -28.14 -13.05 -1.20
C GLY A 262 -28.42 -13.23 0.31
N GLY A 263 -27.79 -12.44 1.19
CA GLY A 263 -27.96 -12.49 2.64
C GLY A 263 -27.02 -13.46 3.36
N VAL A 264 -26.02 -14.04 2.68
CA VAL A 264 -25.01 -14.89 3.33
C VAL A 264 -24.01 -14.01 4.09
N PRO A 265 -23.68 -14.29 5.37
CA PRO A 265 -22.66 -13.55 6.10
C PRO A 265 -21.30 -13.57 5.40
N LEU A 266 -20.56 -12.44 5.44
CA LEU A 266 -19.32 -12.26 4.68
C LEU A 266 -18.31 -13.40 4.88
N GLU A 267 -18.09 -13.84 6.13
CA GLU A 267 -17.14 -14.91 6.43
C GLU A 267 -17.52 -16.24 5.74
N ALA A 268 -18.80 -16.61 5.81
CA ALA A 268 -19.31 -17.82 5.14
C ALA A 268 -19.25 -17.69 3.61
N ALA A 269 -19.55 -16.50 3.06
CA ALA A 269 -19.49 -16.22 1.64
C ALA A 269 -18.04 -16.27 1.09
N LEU A 270 -17.07 -15.71 1.82
CA LEU A 270 -15.65 -15.84 1.52
C LEU A 270 -15.22 -17.31 1.60
N GLY A 271 -15.59 -18.01 2.67
CA GLY A 271 -15.16 -19.40 2.84
C GLY A 271 -15.68 -20.33 1.75
N ALA A 272 -16.95 -20.17 1.35
CA ALA A 272 -17.54 -20.90 0.25
C ALA A 272 -16.92 -20.54 -1.12
N ALA A 273 -16.68 -19.25 -1.40
CA ALA A 273 -16.21 -18.81 -2.71
C ALA A 273 -14.72 -19.05 -2.96
N TYR A 274 -13.91 -19.08 -1.91
CA TYR A 274 -12.46 -19.37 -1.95
C TYR A 274 -12.14 -20.84 -1.67
N VAL A 275 -13.13 -21.64 -1.23
CA VAL A 275 -12.95 -23.05 -0.82
C VAL A 275 -11.85 -23.15 0.24
N SER A 276 -11.96 -22.33 1.28
CA SER A 276 -10.94 -22.15 2.33
C SER A 276 -11.61 -21.67 3.61
N THR A 277 -11.08 -22.06 4.77
CA THR A 277 -11.45 -21.46 6.06
C THR A 277 -10.87 -20.05 6.21
N GLY A 278 -11.44 -19.22 7.10
CA GLY A 278 -10.87 -17.91 7.41
C GLY A 278 -9.40 -17.99 7.88
N ARG A 279 -9.04 -19.06 8.61
CA ARG A 279 -7.67 -19.36 9.03
C ARG A 279 -6.75 -19.65 7.83
N GLU A 280 -7.19 -20.41 6.84
CA GLU A 280 -6.39 -20.70 5.63
C GLU A 280 -6.20 -19.45 4.77
N ILE A 281 -7.24 -18.61 4.64
CA ILE A 281 -7.15 -17.29 4.01
C ILE A 281 -6.12 -16.41 4.73
N GLU A 282 -6.15 -16.35 6.07
CA GLU A 282 -5.16 -15.62 6.86
C GLU A 282 -3.73 -16.13 6.64
N LEU A 283 -3.52 -17.45 6.69
CA LEU A 283 -2.20 -18.05 6.48
C LEU A 283 -1.67 -17.77 5.06
N ALA A 284 -2.52 -17.87 4.05
CA ALA A 284 -2.18 -17.56 2.66
C ALA A 284 -1.85 -16.06 2.46
N TRP A 285 -2.62 -15.17 3.10
CA TRP A 285 -2.35 -13.72 3.11
C TRP A 285 -1.04 -13.40 3.82
N ARG A 286 -0.80 -13.92 5.04
CA ARG A 286 0.47 -13.74 5.77
C ARG A 286 1.66 -14.23 4.94
N ALA A 287 1.52 -15.34 4.21
CA ALA A 287 2.54 -15.82 3.29
C ALA A 287 2.76 -14.89 2.07
N ASN A 288 1.70 -14.27 1.51
CA ASN A 288 1.80 -13.24 0.47
C ASN A 288 2.55 -12.00 0.98
N VAL A 289 2.21 -11.51 2.18
CA VAL A 289 2.90 -10.40 2.87
C VAL A 289 4.38 -10.75 3.09
N ALA A 290 4.69 -11.94 3.63
CA ALA A 290 6.05 -12.38 3.87
C ALA A 290 6.88 -12.49 2.56
N ARG A 291 6.30 -12.98 1.45
CA ARG A 291 7.00 -13.00 0.15
C ARG A 291 7.28 -11.60 -0.38
N ARG A 292 6.31 -10.68 -0.27
CA ARG A 292 6.39 -9.32 -0.81
C ARG A 292 7.28 -8.37 0.01
N TYR A 293 7.52 -8.64 1.30
CA TYR A 293 8.39 -7.82 2.15
C TYR A 293 9.64 -8.53 2.67
N GLY A 294 9.78 -9.85 2.46
CA GLY A 294 10.90 -10.65 2.97
C GLY A 294 12.27 -10.28 2.40
N PHE A 295 12.34 -9.58 1.26
CA PHE A 295 13.60 -9.05 0.72
C PHE A 295 14.05 -7.74 1.39
N VAL A 296 13.18 -7.03 2.10
CA VAL A 296 13.48 -5.71 2.70
C VAL A 296 14.61 -5.79 3.74
N PRO A 297 14.66 -6.77 4.67
CA PRO A 297 15.79 -6.94 5.59
C PRO A 297 17.10 -7.26 4.86
N VAL A 298 17.03 -8.08 3.81
CA VAL A 298 18.21 -8.50 3.04
C VAL A 298 18.83 -7.29 2.34
N LEU A 299 18.00 -6.47 1.70
CA LEU A 299 18.42 -5.23 1.06
C LEU A 299 18.95 -4.21 2.10
N ALA A 300 18.22 -3.98 3.19
CA ALA A 300 18.63 -3.05 4.23
C ALA A 300 19.97 -3.46 4.90
N GLY A 301 20.13 -4.75 5.21
CA GLY A 301 21.37 -5.31 5.74
C GLY A 301 22.54 -5.21 4.76
N SER A 302 22.27 -5.43 3.46
CA SER A 302 23.28 -5.27 2.40
C SER A 302 23.74 -3.82 2.25
N LEU A 303 22.81 -2.86 2.28
CA LEU A 303 23.11 -1.43 2.23
C LEU A 303 23.87 -0.97 3.48
N LEU A 304 23.52 -1.46 4.67
CA LEU A 304 24.28 -1.20 5.90
C LEU A 304 25.69 -1.78 5.84
N ALA A 305 25.86 -3.01 5.33
CA ALA A 305 27.17 -3.63 5.15
C ALA A 305 28.05 -2.85 4.15
N ILE A 306 27.49 -2.42 3.01
CA ILE A 306 28.17 -1.56 2.03
C ILE A 306 28.55 -0.22 2.66
N GLY A 307 27.63 0.41 3.41
CA GLY A 307 27.89 1.66 4.13
C GLY A 307 29.04 1.54 5.13
N LEU A 308 29.04 0.48 5.95
CA LEU A 308 30.12 0.19 6.90
C LEU A 308 31.46 -0.05 6.19
N LEU A 309 31.47 -0.76 5.06
CA LEU A 309 32.68 -1.00 4.25
C LEU A 309 33.23 0.31 3.66
N VAL A 310 32.37 1.18 3.12
CA VAL A 310 32.76 2.49 2.57
C VAL A 310 33.27 3.41 3.67
N SER A 311 32.54 3.54 4.79
CA SER A 311 32.96 4.34 5.95
C SER A 311 34.26 3.83 6.56
N GLY A 312 34.44 2.52 6.68
CA GLY A 312 35.68 1.89 7.14
C GLY A 312 36.86 2.19 6.20
N ARG A 313 36.67 2.07 4.89
CA ARG A 313 37.69 2.42 3.89
C ARG A 313 38.08 3.90 3.97
N LEU A 314 37.11 4.82 4.09
CA LEU A 314 37.35 6.25 4.24
C LEU A 314 38.08 6.58 5.56
N ALA A 315 37.74 5.91 6.65
CA ALA A 315 38.43 6.05 7.93
C ALA A 315 39.90 5.58 7.83
N VAL A 316 40.16 4.43 7.21
CA VAL A 316 41.53 3.92 6.96
C VAL A 316 42.32 4.87 6.05
N GLN A 317 41.71 5.42 5.01
CA GLN A 317 42.35 6.43 4.14
C GLN A 317 42.73 7.69 4.93
N ARG A 318 41.83 8.25 5.74
CA ARG A 318 42.09 9.42 6.61
C ARG A 318 43.14 9.14 7.69
N LEU A 319 43.20 7.93 8.24
CA LEU A 319 44.23 7.53 9.19
C LEU A 319 45.60 7.35 8.52
N ARG A 320 45.64 6.87 7.27
CA ARG A 320 46.87 6.75 6.48
C ARG A 320 47.41 8.11 6.04
N SER A 321 46.55 9.04 5.60
CA SER A 321 46.98 10.40 5.24
C SER A 321 47.43 11.25 6.44
N ARG A 322 47.05 10.87 7.66
CA ARG A 322 47.55 11.46 8.92
C ARG A 322 48.87 10.84 9.43
N ARG A 323 49.33 9.72 8.86
CA ARG A 323 50.67 9.19 9.17
C ARG A 323 51.70 9.93 8.33
N SER A 324 52.56 10.69 8.98
CA SER A 324 53.70 11.36 8.34
C SER A 324 54.53 10.37 7.51
N PRO A 325 55.07 10.77 6.35
CA PRO A 325 55.91 9.91 5.55
C PRO A 325 57.14 9.47 6.36
N PRO A 326 57.65 8.23 6.17
CA PRO A 326 58.84 7.77 6.84
C PRO A 326 60.05 8.66 6.48
N PRO A 327 60.97 8.92 7.42
CA PRO A 327 62.14 9.76 7.15
C PRO A 327 62.98 9.17 6.00
N PRO A 328 63.53 10.01 5.10
CA PRO A 328 64.21 9.53 3.90
C PRO A 328 65.44 8.68 4.25
N ALA A 329 65.57 7.52 3.60
CA ALA A 329 66.67 6.61 3.83
C ALA A 329 68.04 7.22 3.46
N PRO A 330 69.11 6.97 4.23
CA PRO A 330 70.43 7.52 3.96
C PRO A 330 70.99 7.01 2.62
N ARG A 331 71.36 7.94 1.72
CA ARG A 331 71.87 7.62 0.37
C ARG A 331 73.21 6.87 0.45
N ARG A 332 73.17 5.56 0.18
CA ARG A 332 74.35 4.69 0.09
C ARG A 332 75.10 4.98 -1.22
N ARG A 333 76.34 5.48 -1.14
CA ARG A 333 77.19 5.74 -2.33
C ARG A 333 77.55 4.42 -3.01
N LEU A 334 77.24 4.28 -4.30
CA LEU A 334 77.70 3.16 -5.13
C LEU A 334 79.17 3.36 -5.54
N ARG A 335 80.00 2.32 -5.36
CA ARG A 335 81.32 2.20 -6.01
C ARG A 335 81.12 1.66 -7.42
N ALA A 336 81.82 2.24 -8.39
CA ALA A 336 81.88 1.71 -9.76
C ALA A 336 82.73 0.41 -9.82
N ALA A 337 82.41 -0.45 -10.79
CA ALA A 337 83.18 -1.65 -11.14
C ALA A 337 83.60 -1.60 -12.62
N SER A 338 84.68 -2.28 -12.97
CA SER A 338 85.58 -1.92 -14.07
C SER A 338 85.26 -2.54 -15.46
N GLU A 339 85.77 -1.89 -16.51
CA GLU A 339 85.69 -2.31 -17.92
C GLU A 339 86.50 -3.57 -18.28
N VAL A 340 86.15 -4.23 -19.41
CA VAL A 340 86.90 -5.32 -20.06
C VAL A 340 87.13 -5.04 -21.56
N ARG A 341 88.21 -5.60 -22.14
CA ARG A 341 88.75 -5.40 -23.51
C ARG A 341 89.03 -6.78 -24.18
N HIS A 342 89.21 -6.96 -25.50
CA HIS A 342 89.27 -6.09 -26.70
C HIS A 342 88.69 -6.88 -27.94
N ARG A 343 88.25 -6.28 -29.07
CA ARG A 343 88.98 -5.84 -30.31
C ARG A 343 89.74 -6.98 -31.06
N PRO A 344 89.96 -6.96 -32.40
CA PRO A 344 89.38 -6.20 -33.56
C PRO A 344 88.74 -7.12 -34.66
N ALA A 345 87.68 -6.78 -35.41
CA ALA A 345 87.51 -5.83 -36.54
C ALA A 345 88.18 -6.17 -37.92
N ARG A 346 87.35 -6.33 -38.97
CA ARG A 346 87.63 -5.98 -40.39
C ARG A 346 86.34 -5.46 -41.08
N PRO A 347 86.42 -4.65 -42.16
CA PRO A 347 85.40 -3.60 -42.39
C PRO A 347 84.75 -3.57 -43.80
N SER A 348 83.67 -2.80 -43.92
CA SER A 348 83.31 -2.09 -45.17
C SER A 348 82.68 -0.72 -44.87
N THR A 349 83.38 0.33 -45.33
CA THR A 349 83.00 1.75 -45.52
C THR A 349 81.61 1.89 -46.18
N VAL A 350 80.77 2.92 -46.01
CA VAL A 350 80.95 4.38 -46.18
C VAL A 350 79.90 5.11 -45.30
N GLN A 351 80.21 6.00 -44.33
CA GLN A 351 80.65 7.43 -44.43
C GLN A 351 79.62 8.36 -45.13
N LEU A 352 79.41 9.65 -44.83
CA LEU A 352 79.83 10.60 -43.78
C LEU A 352 78.85 11.81 -43.91
N VAL A 353 78.35 12.49 -42.87
CA VAL A 353 78.76 13.84 -42.35
C VAL A 353 77.54 14.28 -41.50
N ALA A 354 77.61 14.50 -40.17
CA ALA A 354 78.07 15.71 -39.46
C ALA A 354 77.15 16.96 -39.68
N THR A 355 76.91 17.87 -38.73
CA THR A 355 77.54 18.16 -37.42
C THR A 355 76.70 19.16 -36.60
N LEU A 356 76.91 19.22 -35.27
CA LEU A 356 76.80 20.40 -34.36
C LEU A 356 75.45 21.19 -34.31
N GLY A 357 75.01 21.76 -33.17
CA GLY A 357 75.52 21.66 -31.81
C GLY A 357 74.78 22.59 -30.82
N ALA A 358 74.92 22.26 -29.53
CA ALA A 358 75.15 23.17 -28.40
C ALA A 358 74.03 24.08 -27.82
N ARG A 359 73.79 23.88 -26.51
CA ARG A 359 73.45 24.87 -25.45
C ARG A 359 72.22 25.79 -25.65
N HIS A 360 71.27 25.70 -24.71
CA HIS A 360 71.26 26.65 -23.59
C HIS A 360 70.46 26.15 -22.37
N ARG A 361 70.21 27.03 -21.40
CA ARG A 361 69.71 26.81 -20.03
C ARG A 361 68.60 27.84 -19.76
N ASN A 362 67.84 27.66 -18.67
CA ASN A 362 66.82 28.59 -18.14
C ASN A 362 65.49 28.61 -18.94
N GLU A 363 64.30 28.89 -18.39
CA GLU A 363 63.73 29.02 -17.02
C GLU A 363 62.20 29.33 -17.16
N VAL A 364 61.45 29.41 -16.05
CA VAL A 364 60.07 29.97 -15.94
C VAL A 364 58.88 29.11 -16.45
N ASP A 365 58.14 28.57 -15.47
CA ASP A 365 56.69 28.75 -15.15
C ASP A 365 55.58 28.82 -16.24
N GLY A 366 54.34 28.44 -15.87
CA GLY A 366 53.10 28.87 -16.57
C GLY A 366 52.12 27.80 -17.09
N ASP A 367 51.38 27.16 -16.17
CA ASP A 367 49.91 26.91 -16.14
C ASP A 367 49.06 26.40 -17.37
N ALA A 368 47.87 25.87 -17.03
CA ALA A 368 46.68 25.60 -17.86
C ALA A 368 46.71 24.45 -18.91
N ASP A 369 46.32 23.23 -18.51
CA ASP A 369 45.87 22.18 -19.44
C ASP A 369 44.33 22.25 -19.63
N VAL A 370 43.89 22.19 -20.90
CA VAL A 370 42.53 22.49 -21.36
C VAL A 370 41.57 21.30 -21.09
N PRO A 371 40.31 21.53 -20.68
CA PRO A 371 39.35 20.44 -20.44
C PRO A 371 39.06 19.64 -21.72
N LYS A 372 39.22 18.32 -21.62
CA LYS A 372 38.98 17.34 -22.68
C LYS A 372 37.69 16.58 -22.38
N VAL A 373 36.86 16.36 -23.40
CA VAL A 373 35.59 15.62 -23.28
C VAL A 373 35.62 14.43 -24.25
N GLU A 374 35.14 13.29 -23.79
CA GLU A 374 35.03 12.05 -24.56
C GLU A 374 33.66 11.96 -25.24
N HIS A 375 33.64 11.70 -26.55
CA HIS A 375 32.43 11.40 -27.31
C HIS A 375 32.71 10.27 -28.31
N ASN A 376 31.86 9.25 -28.34
CA ASN A 376 32.01 8.06 -29.20
C ASN A 376 33.40 7.38 -29.13
N GLY A 377 34.04 7.36 -27.95
CA GLY A 377 35.33 6.70 -27.73
C GLY A 377 36.55 7.44 -28.29
N GLN A 378 36.40 8.72 -28.66
CA GLN A 378 37.52 9.58 -29.04
C GLN A 378 37.53 10.86 -28.19
N TRP A 379 38.73 11.36 -27.91
CA TRP A 379 38.98 12.53 -27.08
C TRP A 379 39.07 13.79 -27.92
N HIS A 380 38.26 14.80 -27.59
CA HIS A 380 38.29 16.10 -28.25
C HIS A 380 38.71 17.20 -27.26
N THR A 381 39.61 18.08 -27.72
CA THR A 381 39.92 19.36 -27.08
C THR A 381 39.00 20.44 -27.63
N LEU A 382 38.34 21.18 -26.74
CA LEU A 382 37.63 22.40 -27.11
C LEU A 382 38.67 23.51 -27.36
N HIS A 383 38.55 24.19 -28.50
CA HIS A 383 39.31 25.39 -28.86
C HIS A 383 38.42 26.63 -28.75
#